data_AF-A0A2E5ZLZ5-F1
#
_entry.id   AF-A0A2E5ZLZ5-F1
#
_cell.length_a   1.000
_cell.length_b   1.000
_cell.length_c   1.000
_cell.angle_alpha   90.00
_cell.angle_beta   90.00
_cell.angle_gamma   90.00
#
_symmetry.space_group_name_H-M   'P 1'
#
loop_
_entity.id
_entity.type
_entity.pdbx_description
1 polymer ?
#
loop_
_entity_poly.entity_id
_entity_poly.type
_entity_poly.pdbx_seq_one_letter_code
_entity_poly.pdbx_strand_id
1 'polypeptide(L)'
;MSERSPVLATALLVAPTLCLVAIRFALTALEEVLSENPILLYSLHGMALVIGLIMFVRYRKVEDHEYHRSQAIRKLSKTYSREDRGLWEKGDSAIEKLETKAKSPKKGKAAIRSMQLQKGSIGSLNQERHEEEISDNEEETRSRNQGISTIVDEQAVSKSKGPGLISRFSNWVSHRLDNSAKRRMEKKSAKPKTKTPNSSDMWASPTDSSLTRSVLSCPSCGALNNAGTSYCTSCGDLLA
;
A
#
# COMPACT_ATOMS: atom_id res chain seq x y z
N MET A 1 33.72 17.91 -11.85
CA MET A 1 32.70 17.97 -12.91
C MET A 1 32.94 16.83 -13.87
N SER A 2 32.21 15.72 -13.73
CA SER A 2 32.16 14.69 -14.76
C SER A 2 30.90 14.97 -15.57
N GLU A 3 31.04 15.68 -16.67
CA GLU A 3 29.93 15.88 -17.59
C GLU A 3 29.56 14.52 -18.20
N ARG A 4 28.34 14.05 -17.92
CA ARG A 4 27.81 12.85 -18.56
C ARG A 4 27.63 13.12 -20.04
N SER A 5 28.03 12.17 -20.89
CA SER A 5 28.04 12.41 -22.34
C SER A 5 26.63 12.70 -22.86
N PRO A 6 26.42 13.80 -23.60
CA PRO A 6 25.11 14.17 -24.11
C PRO A 6 24.58 13.13 -25.10
N VAL A 7 25.49 12.45 -25.82
CA VAL A 7 25.19 11.38 -26.76
C VAL A 7 24.53 10.19 -26.07
N LEU A 8 25.04 9.77 -24.91
CA LEU A 8 24.44 8.67 -24.15
C LEU A 8 23.08 9.07 -23.57
N ALA A 9 22.91 10.34 -23.18
CA ALA A 9 21.61 10.85 -22.75
C ALA A 9 20.56 10.78 -23.88
N THR A 10 20.91 11.25 -25.09
CA THR A 10 20.01 11.18 -26.24
C THR A 10 19.73 9.75 -26.68
N ALA A 11 20.72 8.86 -26.60
CA ALA A 11 20.52 7.44 -26.87
C ALA A 11 19.50 6.82 -25.90
N LEU A 12 19.59 7.13 -24.61
CA LEU A 12 18.63 6.67 -23.59
C LEU A 12 17.20 7.19 -23.81
N LEU A 13 17.03 8.39 -24.38
CA LEU A 13 15.72 8.94 -24.73
C LEU A 13 15.05 8.12 -25.85
N VAL A 14 15.83 7.74 -26.86
CA VAL A 14 15.34 7.11 -28.10
C VAL A 14 15.34 5.58 -28.01
N ALA A 15 16.11 4.99 -27.10
CA ALA A 15 16.25 3.53 -26.95
C ALA A 15 14.92 2.78 -26.77
N PRO A 16 13.97 3.21 -25.92
CA PRO A 16 12.70 2.48 -25.74
C PRO A 16 11.86 2.45 -27.03
N THR A 17 11.87 3.54 -27.79
CA THR A 17 11.16 3.60 -29.07
C THR A 17 11.84 2.74 -30.15
N LEU A 18 13.18 2.70 -30.18
CA LEU A 18 13.91 1.82 -31.10
C LEU A 18 13.71 0.35 -30.77
N CYS A 19 13.65 0.01 -29.48
CA CYS A 19 13.35 -1.35 -29.04
C CYS A 19 11.96 -1.82 -29.54
N LEU A 20 10.94 -0.95 -29.45
CA LEU A 20 9.62 -1.25 -30.00
C LEU A 20 9.64 -1.44 -31.52
N VAL A 21 10.39 -0.60 -32.24
CA VAL A 21 10.55 -0.74 -33.70
C VAL A 21 11.23 -2.07 -34.04
N ALA A 22 12.26 -2.47 -33.30
CA ALA A 22 12.91 -3.75 -33.49
C ALA A 22 11.96 -4.94 -33.25
N ILE A 23 11.14 -4.87 -32.19
CA ILE A 23 10.11 -5.89 -31.89
C ILE A 23 9.06 -5.96 -33.00
N ARG A 24 8.63 -4.80 -33.54
CA ARG A 24 7.69 -4.72 -34.67
C ARG A 24 8.24 -5.40 -35.92
N PHE A 25 9.52 -5.21 -36.24
CA PHE A 25 10.15 -5.92 -37.35
C PHE A 25 10.32 -7.42 -37.09
N ALA A 26 10.56 -7.82 -35.84
CA ALA A 26 10.73 -9.22 -35.47
C ALA A 26 9.40 -10.00 -35.43
N LEU A 27 8.27 -9.35 -35.11
CA LEU A 27 6.96 -9.97 -35.00
C LEU A 27 5.95 -9.31 -35.96
N THR A 28 5.82 -9.88 -37.15
CA THR A 28 4.86 -9.41 -38.17
C THR A 28 3.40 -9.45 -37.71
N ALA A 29 3.05 -10.38 -36.82
CA ALA A 29 1.71 -10.45 -36.22
C ALA A 29 1.38 -9.23 -35.33
N LEU A 30 2.37 -8.66 -34.65
CA LEU A 30 2.17 -7.42 -33.90
C LEU A 30 1.98 -6.24 -34.85
N GLU A 31 2.71 -6.24 -35.96
CA GLU A 31 2.59 -5.19 -36.97
C GLU A 31 1.20 -5.13 -37.59
N GLU A 32 0.61 -6.28 -37.91
CA GLU A 32 -0.74 -6.34 -38.48
C GLU A 32 -1.78 -5.69 -37.56
N VAL A 33 -1.76 -6.05 -36.27
CA VAL A 33 -2.67 -5.48 -35.25
C VAL A 33 -2.42 -3.99 -35.00
N LEU A 34 -1.16 -3.55 -35.01
CA LEU A 34 -0.80 -2.15 -34.77
C LEU A 34 -1.10 -1.27 -35.98
N SER A 35 -1.06 -1.82 -37.20
CA SER A 35 -1.40 -1.14 -38.45
C SER A 35 -2.89 -0.87 -38.59
N GLU A 36 -3.75 -1.74 -38.03
CA GLU A 36 -5.20 -1.57 -38.04
C GLU A 36 -5.64 -0.33 -37.24
N ASN A 37 -4.89 0.01 -36.18
CA ASN A 37 -5.25 1.08 -35.25
C ASN A 37 -4.10 2.10 -35.08
N PRO A 38 -4.08 3.21 -35.86
CA PRO A 38 -3.00 4.19 -35.77
C PRO A 38 -2.94 4.90 -34.41
N ILE A 39 -4.08 5.00 -33.72
CA ILE A 39 -4.15 5.56 -32.35
C ILE A 39 -3.37 4.68 -31.37
N LEU A 40 -3.50 3.35 -31.49
CA LEU A 40 -2.79 2.38 -30.65
C LEU A 40 -1.28 2.48 -30.89
N LEU A 41 -0.87 2.53 -32.15
CA LEU A 41 0.54 2.72 -32.55
C LEU A 41 1.15 3.98 -31.93
N TYR A 42 0.49 5.14 -32.09
CA TYR A 42 0.98 6.40 -31.53
C TYR A 42 0.98 6.38 -30.00
N SER A 43 -0.02 5.75 -29.38
CA SER A 43 -0.07 5.64 -27.91
C SER A 43 1.09 4.80 -27.35
N LEU A 44 1.46 3.71 -28.02
CA LEU A 44 2.56 2.82 -27.60
C LEU A 44 3.92 3.52 -27.71
N HIS A 45 4.16 4.19 -28.84
CA HIS A 45 5.36 5.01 -29.00
C HIS A 45 5.38 6.21 -28.05
N GLY A 46 4.22 6.81 -27.76
CA GLY A 46 4.07 7.86 -26.76
C GLY A 46 4.48 7.40 -25.36
N MET A 47 4.02 6.22 -24.93
CA MET A 47 4.40 5.62 -23.65
C MET A 47 5.89 5.29 -23.59
N ALA A 48 6.46 4.73 -24.66
CA ALA A 48 7.89 4.47 -24.75
C ALA A 48 8.73 5.75 -24.69
N LEU A 49 8.28 6.84 -25.32
CA LEU A 49 8.92 8.14 -25.25
C LEU A 49 8.86 8.71 -23.83
N VAL A 50 7.73 8.58 -23.12
CA VAL A 50 7.62 8.97 -21.71
C VAL A 50 8.62 8.21 -20.84
N ILE A 51 8.77 6.90 -21.05
CA ILE A 51 9.79 6.10 -20.35
C ILE A 51 11.20 6.61 -20.68
N GLY A 52 11.51 6.85 -21.95
CA GLY A 52 12.78 7.43 -22.41
C GLY A 52 13.05 8.81 -21.79
N LEU A 53 12.04 9.66 -21.67
CA LEU A 53 12.12 10.97 -21.02
C LEU A 53 12.43 10.85 -19.53
N ILE A 54 11.81 9.90 -18.83
CA ILE A 54 12.11 9.62 -17.42
C ILE A 54 13.58 9.17 -17.25
N MET A 55 14.06 8.29 -18.14
CA MET A 55 15.46 7.86 -18.16
C MET A 55 16.41 9.02 -18.46
N PHE A 56 16.08 9.87 -19.42
CA PHE A 56 16.85 11.06 -19.78
C PHE A 56 16.99 12.05 -18.61
N VAL A 57 15.88 12.37 -17.93
CA VAL A 57 15.91 13.28 -16.78
C VAL A 57 16.72 12.68 -15.63
N ARG A 58 16.59 11.37 -15.37
CA ARG A 58 17.41 10.69 -14.36
C ARG A 58 18.88 10.66 -14.72
N TYR A 59 19.20 10.37 -15.98
CA TYR A 59 20.57 10.30 -16.47
C TYR A 59 21.24 11.68 -16.46
N ARG A 60 20.52 12.78 -16.70
CA ARG A 60 21.07 14.13 -16.60
C ARG A 60 21.23 14.64 -15.18
N LYS A 61 20.58 14.00 -14.20
CA LYS A 61 20.77 14.36 -12.80
C LYS A 61 22.17 13.94 -12.35
N VAL A 62 23.08 14.90 -12.31
CA VAL A 62 24.41 14.78 -11.71
C VAL A 62 24.32 15.24 -10.26
N GLU A 63 24.63 14.34 -9.33
CA GLU A 63 24.74 14.67 -7.91
C GLU A 63 26.20 15.05 -7.64
N ASP A 64 26.57 16.26 -8.02
CA ASP A 64 27.90 16.80 -7.75
C ASP A 64 28.10 17.07 -6.24
N HIS A 65 29.34 17.27 -5.82
CA HIS A 65 29.65 17.63 -4.44
C HIS A 65 28.94 18.94 -4.00
N GLU A 66 28.78 19.90 -4.92
CA GLU A 66 27.99 21.11 -4.71
C GLU A 66 26.48 20.83 -4.55
N TYR A 67 25.96 19.80 -5.21
CA TYR A 67 24.58 19.34 -5.03
C TYR A 67 24.37 18.80 -3.61
N HIS A 68 25.31 18.04 -3.07
CA HIS A 68 25.23 17.58 -1.67
C HIS A 68 25.36 18.72 -0.66
N ARG A 69 26.27 19.67 -0.88
CA ARG A 69 26.41 20.88 -0.05
C ARG A 69 25.14 21.72 -0.06
N SER A 70 24.60 22.02 -1.25
CA SER A 70 23.35 22.77 -1.38
C SER A 70 22.16 22.01 -0.83
N GLN A 71 22.13 20.68 -0.93
CA GLN A 71 21.10 19.86 -0.29
C GLN A 71 21.16 19.93 1.23
N ALA A 72 22.36 19.94 1.83
CA ALA A 72 22.54 20.13 3.27
C ALA A 72 22.06 21.53 3.72
N ILE A 73 22.44 22.58 2.99
CA ILE A 73 21.99 23.96 3.25
C ILE A 73 20.46 24.07 3.09
N ARG A 74 19.89 23.43 2.07
CA ARG A 74 18.45 23.43 1.81
C ARG A 74 17.65 22.67 2.87
N LYS A 75 18.25 21.69 3.56
CA LYS A 75 17.61 21.08 4.75
C LYS A 75 17.49 22.09 5.90
N LEU A 76 18.48 22.99 6.03
CA LEU A 76 18.53 24.02 7.07
C LEU A 76 17.73 25.30 6.71
N SER A 77 17.38 25.50 5.44
CA SER A 77 16.66 26.70 4.97
C SER A 77 15.35 26.98 5.72
N LYS A 78 14.68 25.93 6.19
CA LYS A 78 13.46 26.07 7.00
C LYS A 78 13.74 26.61 8.39
N THR A 79 14.89 26.27 8.98
CA THR A 79 15.34 26.78 10.28
C THR A 79 15.74 28.24 10.12
N TYR A 80 16.55 28.58 9.12
CA TYR A 80 16.90 29.97 8.80
C TYR A 80 15.66 30.83 8.52
N SER A 81 14.73 30.34 7.68
CA SER A 81 13.48 31.05 7.40
C SER A 81 12.55 31.22 8.63
N ARG A 82 12.77 30.46 9.71
CA ARG A 82 12.05 30.67 10.97
C ARG A 82 12.81 31.62 11.89
N GLU A 83 14.12 31.49 11.95
CA GLU A 83 15.02 32.43 12.61
C GLU A 83 14.78 33.87 12.12
N ASP A 84 14.77 34.08 10.80
CA ASP A 84 14.44 35.38 10.17
C ASP A 84 13.05 35.90 10.54
N ARG A 85 12.09 35.00 10.82
CA ARG A 85 10.74 35.36 11.28
C ARG A 85 10.69 35.69 12.78
N GLY A 86 11.85 35.75 13.45
CA GLY A 86 11.99 36.02 14.87
C GLY A 86 11.62 34.82 15.73
N LEU A 87 12.04 33.60 15.36
CA LEU A 87 11.79 32.40 16.16
C LEU A 87 12.35 32.54 17.59
N TRP A 88 13.54 33.12 17.71
CA TRP A 88 14.22 33.34 19.00
C TRP A 88 13.56 34.42 19.83
N GLU A 89 13.21 35.56 19.21
CA GLU A 89 12.48 36.66 19.87
C GLU A 89 11.10 36.23 20.39
N LYS A 90 10.48 35.24 19.75
CA LYS A 90 9.18 34.69 20.14
C LYS A 90 9.30 33.47 21.05
N GLY A 91 10.51 33.06 21.42
CA GLY A 91 10.81 31.86 22.20
C GLY A 91 10.04 31.84 23.52
N ASP A 92 10.15 32.90 24.30
CA ASP A 92 9.48 33.00 25.61
C ASP A 92 7.96 32.91 25.48
N SER A 93 7.38 33.61 24.49
CA SER A 93 5.94 33.54 24.21
C SER A 93 5.49 32.16 23.73
N ALA A 94 6.36 31.42 23.04
CA ALA A 94 6.09 30.07 22.59
C ALA A 94 6.16 29.08 23.75
N ILE A 95 7.13 29.25 24.66
CA ILE A 95 7.26 28.47 25.90
C ILE A 95 6.02 28.70 26.77
N GLU A 96 5.62 29.94 27.02
CA GLU A 96 4.42 30.26 27.80
C GLU A 96 3.17 29.64 27.18
N LYS A 97 3.01 29.68 25.85
CA LYS A 97 1.92 29.00 25.13
C LYS A 97 1.97 27.48 25.26
N LEU A 98 3.16 26.88 25.34
CA LEU A 98 3.31 25.44 25.55
C LEU A 98 3.03 25.06 27.01
N GLU A 99 3.46 25.87 27.97
CA GLU A 99 3.18 25.69 29.39
C GLU A 99 1.70 25.81 29.68
N THR A 100 1.03 26.83 29.15
CA THR A 100 -0.42 27.00 29.27
C THR A 100 -1.17 25.82 28.64
N LYS A 101 -0.74 25.34 27.46
CA LYS A 101 -1.30 24.13 26.84
C LYS A 101 -1.00 22.85 27.63
N ALA A 102 0.15 22.75 28.26
CA ALA A 102 0.52 21.60 29.09
C ALA A 102 -0.29 21.58 30.39
N LYS A 103 -0.52 22.75 31.00
CA LYS A 103 -1.38 22.93 32.18
C LYS A 103 -2.86 22.75 31.85
N SER A 104 -3.27 23.00 30.60
CA SER A 104 -4.66 22.81 30.19
C SER A 104 -5.06 21.32 30.21
N PRO A 105 -6.18 20.96 30.86
CA PRO A 105 -6.60 19.56 30.93
C PRO A 105 -7.00 19.06 29.54
N LYS A 106 -6.25 18.09 29.01
CA LYS A 106 -6.63 17.37 27.79
C LYS A 106 -7.89 16.55 28.10
N LYS A 107 -8.89 16.56 27.21
CA LYS A 107 -10.14 15.79 27.36
C LYS A 107 -10.22 14.64 26.33
N GLY A 108 -10.95 13.58 26.67
CA GLY A 108 -11.23 12.45 25.76
C GLY A 108 -10.04 11.54 25.48
N LYS A 109 -10.02 10.92 24.29
CA LYS A 109 -9.01 9.91 23.90
C LYS A 109 -7.56 10.41 23.98
N ALA A 110 -7.33 11.70 23.75
CA ALA A 110 -6.00 12.31 23.84
C ALA A 110 -5.48 12.39 25.28
N ALA A 111 -6.37 12.57 26.26
CA ALA A 111 -6.06 12.59 27.68
C ALA A 111 -5.62 11.20 28.18
N ILE A 112 -6.34 10.17 27.75
CA ILE A 112 -6.04 8.77 28.07
C ILE A 112 -4.66 8.39 27.51
N ARG A 113 -4.36 8.78 26.27
CA ARG A 113 -3.06 8.54 25.64
C ARG A 113 -1.93 9.29 26.36
N SER A 114 -2.13 10.56 26.73
CA SER A 114 -1.09 11.28 27.49
C SER A 114 -0.87 10.69 28.88
N MET A 115 -1.93 10.24 29.55
CA MET A 115 -1.84 9.58 30.84
C MET A 115 -1.12 8.23 30.74
N GLN A 116 -1.36 7.46 29.67
CA GLN A 116 -0.63 6.21 29.40
C GLN A 116 0.86 6.46 29.17
N LEU A 117 1.22 7.49 28.40
CA LEU A 117 2.62 7.86 28.18
C LEU A 117 3.31 8.36 29.46
N GLN A 118 2.59 9.09 30.32
CA GLN A 118 3.11 9.55 31.62
C GLN A 118 3.24 8.43 32.66
N LYS A 119 2.56 7.29 32.47
CA LYS A 119 2.59 6.13 33.36
C LYS A 119 3.71 5.13 33.03
N GLY A 120 4.57 5.42 32.06
CA GLY A 120 5.75 4.58 31.77
C GLY A 120 6.67 4.49 33.00
N SER A 121 7.13 3.28 33.33
CA SER A 121 8.07 3.07 34.43
C SER A 121 9.49 3.47 34.00
N ILE A 122 10.21 4.18 34.86
CA ILE A 122 11.62 4.54 34.62
C ILE A 122 12.49 3.28 34.46
N GLY A 123 12.10 2.16 35.08
CA GLY A 123 12.81 0.88 34.97
C GLY A 123 12.79 0.27 33.56
N SER A 124 11.73 0.50 32.77
CA SER A 124 11.67 0.03 31.37
C SER A 124 12.43 0.95 30.41
N LEU A 125 12.79 2.17 30.83
CA LEU A 125 13.61 3.08 30.05
C LEU A 125 15.10 2.72 30.15
N ASN A 126 15.51 2.17 31.29
CA ASN A 126 16.89 1.80 31.58
C ASN A 126 17.17 0.31 31.33
N GLN A 127 16.27 -0.39 30.62
CA GLN A 127 16.53 -1.73 30.17
C GLN A 127 17.48 -1.64 28.98
N GLU A 128 18.75 -1.96 29.24
CA GLU A 128 19.76 -2.07 28.21
C GLU A 128 19.26 -2.98 27.08
N ARG A 129 19.55 -2.56 25.84
CA ARG A 129 19.19 -3.32 24.65
C ARG A 129 19.92 -4.66 24.72
N HIS A 130 19.18 -5.75 24.60
CA HIS A 130 19.75 -7.09 24.48
C HIS A 130 20.75 -7.11 23.31
N GLU A 131 21.97 -7.56 23.57
CA GLU A 131 23.00 -7.70 22.54
C GLU A 131 22.56 -8.80 21.57
N GLU A 132 22.42 -8.47 20.29
CA GLU A 132 22.21 -9.48 19.23
C GLU A 132 23.59 -9.84 18.66
N GLU A 133 23.97 -11.11 18.78
CA GLU A 133 25.16 -11.64 18.10
C GLU A 133 24.94 -11.59 16.59
N ILE A 134 25.72 -10.74 15.91
CA ILE A 134 25.77 -10.69 14.46
C ILE A 134 26.43 -11.99 14.00
N SER A 135 25.67 -12.85 13.32
CA SER A 135 26.22 -14.07 12.73
C SER A 135 27.19 -13.71 11.61
N ASP A 136 28.38 -14.30 11.62
CA ASP A 136 29.48 -14.10 10.66
C ASP A 136 29.18 -14.56 9.22
N ASN A 137 27.95 -14.95 8.91
CA ASN A 137 27.57 -15.33 7.55
C ASN A 137 27.14 -14.10 6.73
N GLU A 138 28.17 -13.39 6.25
CA GLU A 138 28.29 -12.86 4.89
C GLU A 138 27.03 -12.23 4.25
N GLU A 139 26.83 -10.93 4.47
CA GLU A 139 26.79 -10.00 3.34
C GLU A 139 27.53 -8.72 3.72
N GLU A 140 28.55 -8.42 2.93
CA GLU A 140 29.47 -7.29 3.00
C GLU A 140 28.71 -5.94 3.09
N THR A 141 28.40 -5.53 4.31
CA THR A 141 27.81 -4.21 4.59
C THR A 141 28.90 -3.16 4.44
N ARG A 142 29.00 -2.61 3.22
CA ARG A 142 29.78 -1.42 2.87
C ARG A 142 29.80 -0.44 4.05
N SER A 143 30.98 -0.23 4.64
CA SER A 143 31.15 0.71 5.74
C SER A 143 30.74 2.10 5.26
N ARG A 144 29.56 2.54 5.68
CA ARG A 144 29.08 3.90 5.46
C ARG A 144 29.71 4.77 6.52
N ASN A 145 30.93 5.21 6.24
CA ASN A 145 31.64 6.20 7.03
C ASN A 145 30.90 7.54 6.84
N GLN A 146 29.80 7.74 7.57
CA GLN A 146 29.17 9.05 7.70
C GLN A 146 29.13 9.39 9.18
N GLY A 147 29.98 10.35 9.54
CA GLY A 147 29.98 10.96 10.85
C GLY A 147 28.59 11.44 11.22
N ILE A 148 28.26 11.19 12.49
CA ILE A 148 27.15 11.77 13.23
C ILE A 148 25.76 11.45 12.64
N SER A 149 25.31 10.22 12.90
CA SER A 149 23.88 9.94 13.04
C SER A 149 23.57 9.74 14.51
N THR A 150 23.01 10.79 15.10
CA THR A 150 22.18 10.69 16.31
C THR A 150 21.19 9.53 16.15
N ILE A 151 21.22 8.58 17.08
CA ILE A 151 20.14 7.67 17.48
C ILE A 151 18.86 7.75 16.62
N VAL A 152 18.80 6.95 15.56
CA VAL A 152 17.55 6.56 14.90
C VAL A 152 17.46 5.05 15.02
N ASP A 153 16.38 4.55 15.61
CA ASP A 153 16.14 3.13 15.85
C ASP A 153 16.30 2.27 14.59
N GLU A 154 17.19 1.28 14.66
CA GLU A 154 17.40 0.22 13.64
C GLU A 154 16.12 -0.59 13.37
N GLN A 155 15.17 -0.64 14.32
CA GLN A 155 13.84 -1.23 14.11
C GLN A 155 12.94 -0.43 13.16
N ALA A 156 13.37 0.78 12.75
CA ALA A 156 12.76 1.52 11.65
C ALA A 156 13.36 1.15 10.27
N VAL A 157 14.43 0.35 10.22
CA VAL A 157 15.11 -0.05 8.98
C VAL A 157 14.62 -1.41 8.47
N SER A 158 14.20 -2.33 9.35
CA SER A 158 13.47 -3.55 8.94
C SER A 158 12.00 -3.29 8.58
N LYS A 159 11.45 -2.13 8.96
CA LYS A 159 10.23 -1.60 8.33
C LYS A 159 10.60 -1.05 6.97
N SER A 160 10.23 -1.80 5.94
CA SER A 160 10.23 -1.36 4.55
C SER A 160 9.93 0.13 4.45
N LYS A 161 10.89 0.84 3.85
CA LYS A 161 10.86 2.25 3.44
C LYS A 161 9.46 2.85 3.59
N GLY A 162 9.26 3.63 4.65
CA GLY A 162 7.96 4.19 5.02
C GLY A 162 7.21 4.72 3.80
N PRO A 163 5.86 4.64 3.79
CA PRO A 163 5.06 4.67 2.59
C PRO A 163 5.46 5.83 1.67
N GLY A 164 6.16 5.48 0.59
CA GLY A 164 6.53 6.42 -0.47
C GLY A 164 5.28 7.10 -1.03
N LEU A 165 5.46 8.22 -1.75
CA LEU A 165 4.33 9.01 -2.28
C LEU A 165 3.29 8.16 -3.04
N ILE A 166 3.73 7.08 -3.68
CA ILE A 166 2.89 6.10 -4.40
C ILE A 166 1.97 5.32 -3.46
N SER A 167 2.45 4.91 -2.28
CA SER A 167 1.62 4.18 -1.31
C SER A 167 0.61 5.05 -0.55
N ARG A 168 0.86 6.36 -0.45
CA ARG A 168 -0.15 7.31 0.02
C ARG A 168 -1.32 7.39 -0.97
N PHE A 169 -1.02 7.31 -2.27
CA PHE A 169 -2.03 7.27 -3.31
C PHE A 169 -2.78 5.93 -3.33
N SER A 170 -2.08 4.79 -3.22
CA SER A 170 -2.74 3.48 -3.15
C SER A 170 -3.67 3.36 -1.94
N ASN A 171 -3.25 3.87 -0.78
CA ASN A 171 -4.08 3.88 0.42
C ASN A 171 -5.31 4.78 0.26
N TRP A 172 -5.20 5.90 -0.46
CA TRP A 172 -6.35 6.74 -0.75
C TRP A 172 -7.36 6.07 -1.68
N VAL A 173 -6.87 5.37 -2.71
CA VAL A 173 -7.73 4.60 -3.63
C VAL A 173 -8.39 3.43 -2.92
N SER A 174 -7.65 2.66 -2.11
CA SER A 174 -8.22 1.55 -1.34
C SER A 174 -9.27 2.04 -0.34
N HIS A 175 -9.01 3.15 0.36
CA HIS A 175 -10.03 3.75 1.23
C HIS A 175 -11.29 4.20 0.49
N ARG A 176 -11.17 4.71 -0.74
CA ARG A 176 -12.37 5.04 -1.55
C ARG A 176 -13.11 3.80 -2.04
N LEU A 177 -12.39 2.74 -2.42
CA LEU A 177 -12.98 1.47 -2.83
C LEU A 177 -13.72 0.82 -1.66
N ASP A 178 -13.10 0.75 -0.49
CA ASP A 178 -13.68 0.18 0.72
C ASP A 178 -14.91 0.96 1.18
N ASN A 179 -14.87 2.30 1.13
CA ASN A 179 -16.02 3.12 1.52
C ASN A 179 -17.18 2.99 0.52
N SER A 180 -16.88 2.76 -0.76
CA SER A 180 -17.89 2.45 -1.79
C SER A 180 -18.49 1.06 -1.60
N ALA A 181 -17.67 0.05 -1.28
CA ALA A 181 -18.10 -1.30 -0.97
C ALA A 181 -19.00 -1.33 0.27
N LYS A 182 -18.61 -0.63 1.36
CA LYS A 182 -19.41 -0.48 2.58
C LYS A 182 -20.80 0.12 2.28
N ARG A 183 -20.86 1.21 1.50
CA ARG A 183 -22.14 1.82 1.09
C ARG A 183 -23.03 0.88 0.26
N ARG A 184 -22.45 -0.03 -0.53
CA ARG A 184 -23.22 -1.05 -1.26
C ARG A 184 -23.71 -2.17 -0.34
N MET A 185 -22.91 -2.57 0.64
CA MET A 185 -23.30 -3.56 1.66
C MET A 185 -24.41 -3.03 2.56
N GLU A 186 -24.30 -1.79 3.04
CA GLU A 186 -25.34 -1.13 3.85
C GLU A 186 -26.65 -0.95 3.08
N LYS A 187 -26.60 -0.62 1.78
CA LYS A 187 -27.79 -0.56 0.93
C LYS A 187 -28.42 -1.93 0.64
N LYS A 188 -27.65 -3.02 0.71
CA LYS A 188 -28.17 -4.40 0.61
C LYS A 188 -28.79 -4.87 1.92
N SER A 189 -28.26 -4.44 3.08
CA SER A 189 -28.83 -4.79 4.39
C SER A 189 -30.04 -3.92 4.76
N ALA A 190 -30.17 -2.71 4.20
CA ALA A 190 -31.27 -1.78 4.51
C ALA A 190 -32.46 -1.84 3.55
N LYS A 191 -32.42 -2.64 2.47
CA LYS A 191 -33.60 -2.85 1.61
C LYS A 191 -34.43 -4.03 2.14
N PRO A 192 -35.71 -3.85 2.50
CA PRO A 192 -36.64 -4.98 2.62
C PRO A 192 -36.77 -5.66 1.26
N LYS A 193 -36.79 -7.00 1.23
CA LYS A 193 -36.93 -7.80 0.01
C LYS A 193 -38.32 -7.61 -0.61
N THR A 194 -38.54 -6.54 -1.34
CA THR A 194 -39.69 -6.42 -2.26
C THR A 194 -39.37 -7.24 -3.50
N LYS A 195 -39.97 -8.43 -3.61
CA LYS A 195 -39.88 -9.29 -4.80
C LYS A 195 -40.76 -8.71 -5.91
N THR A 196 -40.15 -8.05 -6.89
CA THR A 196 -40.73 -7.91 -8.24
C THR A 196 -40.02 -8.92 -9.15
N PRO A 197 -40.73 -9.88 -9.76
CA PRO A 197 -40.10 -10.84 -10.65
C PRO A 197 -39.94 -10.18 -12.01
N ASN A 198 -38.72 -9.81 -12.38
CA ASN A 198 -38.41 -9.57 -13.78
C ASN A 198 -37.27 -10.50 -14.22
N SER A 199 -37.53 -11.04 -15.40
CA SER A 199 -36.80 -11.99 -16.22
C SER A 199 -35.27 -11.85 -16.23
N SER A 200 -34.65 -13.01 -16.43
CA SER A 200 -33.25 -13.29 -16.79
C SER A 200 -32.17 -13.15 -15.71
N ASP A 201 -31.96 -14.23 -14.94
CA ASP A 201 -30.68 -14.52 -14.30
C ASP A 201 -30.30 -15.99 -14.61
N MET A 202 -29.48 -16.19 -15.64
CA MET A 202 -29.03 -17.50 -16.12
C MET A 202 -27.87 -18.09 -15.29
N TRP A 203 -27.48 -17.43 -14.20
CA TRP A 203 -26.34 -17.80 -13.34
C TRP A 203 -26.62 -17.56 -11.85
N ALA A 204 -27.86 -17.75 -11.38
CA ALA A 204 -28.16 -17.74 -9.96
C ALA A 204 -27.84 -19.10 -9.32
N SER A 205 -27.01 -19.11 -8.27
CA SER A 205 -26.81 -20.28 -7.41
C SER A 205 -28.14 -20.71 -6.75
N PRO A 206 -28.42 -22.01 -6.58
CA PRO A 206 -29.69 -22.46 -6.01
C PRO A 206 -29.89 -21.83 -4.63
N THR A 207 -31.07 -21.23 -4.43
CA THR A 207 -31.46 -20.69 -3.13
C THR A 207 -31.77 -21.87 -2.22
N ASP A 208 -31.16 -21.95 -1.04
CA ASP A 208 -31.49 -22.95 -0.03
C ASP A 208 -32.99 -22.93 0.25
N SER A 209 -33.67 -23.99 -0.20
CA SER A 209 -35.10 -24.17 -0.03
C SER A 209 -35.39 -24.51 1.43
N SER A 210 -36.16 -23.66 2.09
CA SER A 210 -36.66 -23.83 3.46
C SER A 210 -37.79 -24.87 3.54
N LEU A 211 -37.61 -26.02 2.91
CA LEU A 211 -38.42 -27.21 3.17
C LEU A 211 -37.79 -27.86 4.41
N THR A 212 -38.44 -27.72 5.55
CA THR A 212 -38.16 -28.51 6.74
C THR A 212 -38.11 -29.98 6.34
N ARG A 213 -36.89 -30.49 6.19
CA ARG A 213 -36.56 -31.87 5.81
C ARG A 213 -37.03 -32.76 6.94
N SER A 214 -38.25 -33.29 6.85
CA SER A 214 -38.71 -34.32 7.78
C SER A 214 -37.84 -35.56 7.58
N VAL A 215 -37.34 -36.10 8.67
CA VAL A 215 -36.40 -37.23 8.69
C VAL A 215 -37.12 -38.40 9.36
N LEU A 216 -37.09 -39.57 8.71
CA LEU A 216 -37.67 -40.82 9.19
C LEU A 216 -36.53 -41.75 9.66
N SER A 217 -36.64 -42.31 10.86
CA SER A 217 -35.68 -43.32 11.35
C SER A 217 -36.07 -44.71 10.84
N CYS A 218 -35.09 -45.47 10.33
CA CYS A 218 -35.30 -46.86 9.94
C CYS A 218 -35.53 -47.75 11.17
N PRO A 219 -36.56 -48.61 11.19
CA PRO A 219 -36.82 -49.50 12.33
C PRO A 219 -35.78 -50.63 12.47
N SER A 220 -35.11 -51.01 11.39
CA SER A 220 -34.16 -52.12 11.36
C SER A 220 -32.77 -51.72 11.85
N CYS A 221 -32.25 -50.58 11.40
CA CYS A 221 -30.88 -50.13 11.70
C CYS A 221 -30.79 -48.79 12.45
N GLY A 222 -31.91 -48.11 12.69
CA GLY A 222 -31.96 -46.82 13.39
C GLY A 222 -31.44 -45.61 12.58
N ALA A 223 -31.00 -45.80 11.34
CA ALA A 223 -30.47 -44.72 10.51
C ALA A 223 -31.55 -43.70 10.12
N LEU A 224 -31.17 -42.42 10.15
CA LEU A 224 -32.04 -41.29 9.81
C LEU A 224 -32.03 -41.05 8.29
N ASN A 225 -33.17 -41.24 7.64
CA ASN A 225 -33.37 -41.08 6.19
C ASN A 225 -34.32 -39.92 5.89
N ASN A 226 -34.29 -39.40 4.66
CA ASN A 226 -35.09 -38.23 4.29
C ASN A 226 -36.50 -38.67 3.89
N ALA A 227 -37.52 -37.93 4.30
CA ALA A 227 -38.89 -38.17 3.85
C ALA A 227 -38.95 -38.05 2.31
N GLY A 228 -39.18 -39.17 1.63
CA GLY A 228 -39.18 -39.27 0.17
C GLY A 228 -38.36 -40.45 -0.40
N THR A 229 -37.53 -41.11 0.41
CA THR A 229 -36.84 -42.36 0.01
C THR A 229 -37.62 -43.58 0.46
N SER A 230 -37.95 -44.50 -0.45
CA SER A 230 -38.72 -45.72 -0.16
C SER A 230 -37.92 -46.83 0.53
N TYR A 231 -36.60 -46.72 0.53
CA TYR A 231 -35.67 -47.67 1.14
C TYR A 231 -34.60 -46.94 1.95
N CYS A 232 -34.10 -47.61 2.99
CA CYS A 232 -33.05 -47.10 3.85
C CYS A 232 -31.72 -47.05 3.09
N THR A 233 -31.05 -45.90 3.08
CA THR A 233 -29.77 -45.75 2.38
C THR A 233 -28.62 -46.49 3.05
N SER A 234 -28.78 -46.94 4.31
CA SER A 234 -27.72 -47.64 5.04
C SER A 234 -27.84 -49.17 4.96
N CYS A 235 -29.04 -49.73 5.00
CA CYS A 235 -29.25 -51.19 5.05
C CYS A 235 -30.12 -51.73 3.91
N GLY A 236 -30.77 -50.88 3.11
CA GLY A 236 -31.61 -51.29 1.99
C GLY A 236 -33.02 -51.75 2.36
N ASP A 237 -33.38 -51.81 3.65
CA ASP A 237 -34.75 -52.17 4.07
C ASP A 237 -35.79 -51.13 3.67
N LEU A 238 -37.03 -51.57 3.40
CA LEU A 238 -38.13 -50.66 3.10
C LEU A 238 -38.51 -49.80 4.31
N LEU A 239 -38.64 -48.50 4.07
CA LEU A 239 -39.21 -47.55 5.02
C LEU A 239 -40.71 -47.48 4.75
N ALA A 240 -41.51 -48.17 5.59
CA ALA A 240 -42.97 -48.13 5.54
C ALA A 240 -43.53 -46.87 6.23
#